data_AF-A0A352QQM8-F1
#
_entry.id   AF-A0A352QQM8-F1
#
_cell.length_a   1.000
_cell.length_b   1.000
_cell.length_c   1.000
_cell.angle_alpha   90.00
_cell.angle_beta   90.00
_cell.angle_gamma   90.00
#
_symmetry.space_group_name_H-M   'P 1'
#
loop_
_entity.id
_entity.type
_entity.pdbx_description
1 polymer ?
#
loop_
_entity_poly.entity_id
_entity_poly.type
_entity_poly.pdbx_seq_one_letter_code
_entity_poly.pdbx_strand_id
1 'polypeptide(L)' 'RTTLVIAHRLSTVEHADQVLVLDGGKLVEQGTHAQLLARGGLYAHLHRMQFRESEAG' A
#
# COMPACT_ATOMS: atom_id res chain seq x y z
N ARG A 1 5.31 8.42 19.98
CA ARG A 1 4.51 7.17 20.02
C ARG A 1 4.60 6.56 18.64
N THR A 2 4.96 5.29 18.53
CA THR A 2 5.13 4.62 17.23
C THR A 2 4.07 3.53 17.12
N THR A 3 3.39 3.47 15.98
CA THR A 3 2.35 2.48 15.70
C THR A 3 2.74 1.73 14.44
N LEU A 4 2.75 0.40 14.52
CA LEU A 4 2.96 -0.48 13.38
C LEU A 4 1.64 -1.17 13.07
N VAL A 5 1.18 -1.07 11.82
CA VAL A 5 -0.07 -1.67 11.36
C VAL A 5 0.23 -2.60 10.19
N ILE A 6 -0.23 -3.84 10.30
CA ILE A 6 -0.24 -4.82 9.19
C ILE A 6 -1.69 -4.98 8.78
N ALA A 7 -2.02 -4.62 7.55
CA ALA A 7 -3.39 -4.64 7.06
C ALA A 7 -3.46 -5.28 5.67
N HIS A 8 -4.55 -6.00 5.43
CA HIS A 8 -4.90 -6.50 4.11
C HIS A 8 -5.67 -5.49 3.27
N ARG A 9 -6.25 -4.45 3.88
CA ARG A 9 -6.99 -3.38 3.19
C ARG A 9 -6.09 -2.18 3.01
N LEU A 10 -5.94 -1.70 1.78
CA LEU A 10 -5.09 -0.54 1.49
C LEU A 10 -5.58 0.75 2.14
N SER A 11 -6.90 0.91 2.31
CA SER A 11 -7.51 2.07 2.97
C SER A 11 -6.99 2.28 4.40
N THR A 12 -6.56 1.21 5.08
CA THR A 12 -5.99 1.30 6.43
C THR A 12 -4.56 1.84 6.43
N VAL A 13 -3.80 1.60 5.37
CA VAL A 13 -2.39 2.03 5.24
C VAL A 13 -2.23 3.31 4.42
N GLU A 14 -3.31 3.83 3.82
CA GLU A 14 -3.32 5.07 3.04
C GLU A 14 -2.88 6.29 3.86
N HIS A 15 -3.28 6.35 5.12
CA HIS A 15 -2.92 7.43 6.05
C HIS A 15 -1.61 7.18 6.81
N ALA A 16 -0.88 6.12 6.50
CA ALA A 16 0.37 5.84 7.17
C ALA A 16 1.45 6.84 6.73
N ASP A 17 2.20 7.37 7.71
CA ASP A 17 3.37 8.21 7.43
C ASP A 17 4.42 7.46 6.59
N GLN A 18 4.45 6.13 6.69
CA GLN A 18 5.30 5.26 5.91
C GLN A 18 4.65 3.90 5.67
N VAL A 19 4.75 3.42 4.44
CA VAL A 19 4.27 2.11 3.99
C VAL A 19 5.47 1.26 3.60
N LEU A 20 5.46 0.00 4.04
CA LEU A 20 6.44 -1.03 3.71
C LEU A 20 5.73 -2.16 2.98
N VAL A 21 6.20 -2.51 1.79
CA VAL A 21 5.66 -3.61 0.97
C VAL A 21 6.59 -4.80 1.07
N LEU A 22 6.05 -5.90 1.57
CA LEU A 22 6.77 -7.17 1.66
C LEU A 22 6.28 -8.11 0.55
N ASP A 23 7.22 -8.72 -0.15
CA ASP A 23 6.96 -9.80 -1.11
C ASP A 23 8.02 -10.91 -0.95
N GLY A 24 7.57 -12.16 -0.91
CA GLY A 24 8.46 -13.32 -0.70
C GLY A 24 9.34 -13.24 0.56
N GLY A 25 8.87 -12.56 1.62
CA GLY A 25 9.66 -12.35 2.85
C GLY A 25 10.74 -11.26 2.76
N LYS A 26 10.74 -10.45 1.69
CA LYS A 26 11.68 -9.34 1.48
C LYS A 26 10.94 -8.01 1.38
N LEU A 27 11.58 -6.95 1.87
CA LEU A 27 11.11 -5.58 1.65
C LEU A 27 11.40 -5.18 0.20
N VAL A 28 10.35 -5.07 -0.61
CA VAL A 28 10.47 -4.73 -2.03
C VAL A 28 10.23 -3.24 -2.29
N GLU A 29 9.39 -2.58 -1.49
CA GLU A 29 9.15 -1.15 -1.59
C GLU A 29 8.94 -0.50 -0.23
N GLN A 30 9.34 0.77 -0.13
CA GLN A 30 9.15 1.59 1.05
C GLN A 30 8.97 3.06 0.64
N GLY A 31 8.03 3.75 1.27
CA GLY A 31 7.75 5.16 1.02
C GLY A 31 6.38 5.59 1.55
N THR A 32 5.98 6.82 1.25
CA THR A 32 4.60 7.26 1.50
C THR A 32 3.65 6.68 0.45
N HIS A 33 2.35 6.68 0.74
CA HIS A 33 1.32 6.26 -0.21
C HIS A 33 1.50 6.93 -1.59
N ALA A 34 1.64 8.25 -1.62
CA ALA A 34 1.82 9.02 -2.86
C ALA A 34 3.10 8.63 -3.62
N GLN A 35 4.22 8.40 -2.92
CA GLN A 35 5.48 8.01 -3.54
C GLN A 35 5.39 6.61 -4.18
N LEU A 36 4.75 5.67 -3.48
CA LEU A 36 4.59 4.30 -3.97
C LEU A 36 3.60 4.23 -5.14
N LEU A 37 2.54 5.03 -5.13
CA LEU A 37 1.65 5.18 -6.27
C LEU A 37 2.38 5.75 -7.49
N ALA A 38 3.16 6.82 -7.31
CA ALA A 38 3.92 7.46 -8.39
C ALA A 38 4.98 6.53 -8.99
N ARG A 39 5.56 5.63 -8.18
CA ARG A 39 6.50 4.59 -8.64
C ARG A 39 5.84 3.52 -9.52
N GLY A 40 4.52 3.32 -9.40
CA GLY A 40 3.80 2.35 -10.22
C GLY A 40 4.15 0.88 -9.93
N GLY A 41 4.80 0.59 -8.80
CA GLY A 41 5.27 -0.75 -8.41
C GLY A 41 4.17 -1.70 -7.94
N LEU A 42 4.55 -2.68 -7.13
CA LEU A 42 3.66 -3.68 -6.54
C LEU A 42 2.57 -3.01 -5.69
N TYR A 43 2.93 -1.99 -4.91
CA TYR A 43 1.94 -1.22 -4.15
C TYR A 43 0.84 -0.65 -5.03
N ALA A 44 1.22 0.03 -6.11
CA ALA A 44 0.27 0.66 -7.03
C ALA A 44 -0.57 -0.38 -7.79
N HIS A 45 0.02 -1.56 -8.07
CA HIS A 45 -0.72 -2.68 -8.66
C HIS A 45 -1.78 -3.22 -7.71
N LEU A 46 -1.44 -3.48 -6.44
CA LEU A 46 -2.38 -3.90 -5.40
C LEU A 46 -3.48 -2.87 -5.17
N HIS A 47 -3.11 -1.58 -5.16
CA HIS A 47 -4.05 -0.47 -5.07
C HIS A 47 -5.10 -0.50 -6.19
N ARG A 48 -4.65 -0.63 -7.45
CA ARG A 48 -5.56 -0.70 -8.60
C ARG A 48 -6.52 -1.89 -8.52
N MET A 49 -6.09 -3.02 -7.96
CA MET A 49 -6.96 -4.19 -7.80
C MET A 49 -8.03 -3.98 -6.73
N GLN A 50 -7.65 -3.46 -5.55
CA GLN A 50 -8.61 -3.25 -4.44
C GLN A 50 -9.60 -2.11 -4.70
N PHE A 51 -9.19 -1.06 -5.40
CA PHE A 51 -10.07 0.07 -5.69
C PHE A 51 -10.94 -0.13 -6.95
N ARG A 52 -10.54 -1.01 -7.90
CA ARG A 52 -11.43 -1.41 -9.00
C ARG A 52 -12.70 -2.12 -8.52
N GLU A 53 -12.63 -2.84 -7.41
CA GLU A 53 -13.82 -3.48 -6.81
C GLU A 53 -14.72 -2.48 -6.08
N SER A 54 -14.19 -1.32 -5.66
CA SER A 54 -14.95 -0.31 -4.90
C SER A 54 -15.68 0.71 -5.79
N GLU A 55 -15.26 0.91 -7.04
CA GLU A 55 -15.90 1.85 -7.99
C GLU A 55 -16.92 1.20 -8.94
N ALA A 56 -17.11 -0.12 -8.86
CA ALA A 56 -18.08 -0.86 -9.68
C ALA A 56 -19.45 -1.08 -8.99
N GLY A 57 -19.75 -0.29 -7.93
CA GLY A 57 -21.00 -0.34 -7.17
C GLY A 57 -21.89 0.86 -7.41
#